data_AF-A0A1T4XW66-F1
#
_entry.id   AF-A0A1T4XW66-F1
#
_cell.length_a   1.000
_cell.length_b   1.000
_cell.length_c   1.000
_cell.angle_alpha   90.00
_cell.angle_beta   90.00
_cell.angle_gamma   90.00
#
_symmetry.space_group_name_H-M   'P 1'
#
loop_
_entity.id
_entity.type
_entity.pdbx_description
1 polymer ?
#
loop_
_entity_poly.entity_id
_entity_poly.type
_entity_poly.pdbx_seq_one_letter_code
_entity_poly.pdbx_strand_id
1 'polypeptide(L)'
;MDCSLPLYIDTSDPPPIQVGRPEKVVWSNKIPDAEMEKVAADEEIRRFCEQAFVSPESARSGAKALLEVFNDTDLWLANLVQPSYLVAELRQQCDILTQALITQWTREGDLTKLTHLANALMAADPPVLSHVAGQTMAALAGLLGIKCPAQAPTWLKASLPLLSDSTDQALLRESTLWVRVGQLLADALPEDQRLWNRRLREPNEAWDWTTPESLDALERLMPVLEKAGDLLPVFKAVIPVCWWEMWLMQRQSHDIKPASTKRSPREWLKFGSGIVFTILAIGWLGREPAELIIAEDKAEPPLSFYQVNREEVPVTEARSSASSVLTASPSTSSDPASRSVSPLPVPDVRESRTKAAEKIAAQMPEITRLHKLVKMATLRESVPLVQGQNTMAAAGTRQYRALLRWLMLDPPTDPAVQDAVSRASARVLSTQELYETLRLCLAPDSPNLAPARKCASLLLELGAENLNARQRSEITAMMDASAAR
;
A
#
# COMPACT_ATOMS: atom_id res chain seq x y z
N MET A 1 40.14 -24.89 65.24
CA MET A 1 38.69 -25.16 65.07
C MET A 1 38.42 -24.94 63.59
N ASP A 2 38.66 -25.98 62.81
CA ASP A 2 38.59 -25.96 61.35
C ASP A 2 37.25 -26.60 60.93
N CYS A 3 36.35 -25.79 60.40
CA CYS A 3 35.11 -26.25 59.80
C CYS A 3 35.30 -26.37 58.28
N SER A 4 35.64 -27.56 57.83
CA SER A 4 35.60 -27.94 56.41
C SER A 4 34.23 -28.51 56.08
N LEU A 5 33.48 -27.86 55.18
CA LEU A 5 32.25 -28.38 54.58
C LEU A 5 32.60 -29.09 53.26
N PRO A 6 31.98 -30.24 52.93
CA PRO A 6 32.18 -30.89 51.65
C PRO A 6 31.28 -30.27 50.57
N LEU A 7 31.90 -29.79 49.49
CA LEU A 7 31.23 -29.50 48.22
C LEU A 7 30.94 -30.82 47.51
N TYR A 8 29.68 -31.23 47.48
CA TYR A 8 29.19 -32.30 46.62
C TYR A 8 28.75 -31.67 45.29
N ILE A 9 29.59 -31.78 44.26
CA ILE A 9 29.23 -31.39 42.90
C ILE A 9 28.60 -32.64 42.26
N ASP A 10 27.27 -32.64 42.20
CA ASP A 10 26.50 -33.60 41.43
C ASP A 10 26.72 -33.29 39.94
N THR A 11 27.47 -34.16 39.26
CA THR A 11 27.79 -34.11 37.82
C THR A 11 26.89 -35.06 37.04
N SER A 12 25.63 -35.16 37.43
CA SER A 12 24.60 -35.79 36.61
C SER A 12 24.24 -34.84 35.47
N ASP A 13 24.81 -35.10 34.29
CA ASP A 13 24.39 -34.47 33.04
C ASP A 13 22.86 -34.56 32.90
N PRO A 14 22.15 -33.44 32.69
CA PRO A 14 20.73 -33.50 32.42
C PRO A 14 20.50 -34.33 31.15
N PRO A 15 19.50 -35.23 31.12
CA PRO A 15 19.23 -36.04 29.94
C PRO A 15 18.98 -35.11 28.74
N PRO A 16 19.50 -35.44 27.55
CA PRO A 16 19.26 -34.66 26.35
C PRO A 16 17.75 -34.55 26.14
N ILE A 17 17.23 -33.32 26.15
CA ILE A 17 15.87 -33.03 25.74
C ILE A 17 15.77 -33.46 24.28
N GLN A 18 15.17 -34.62 24.02
CA GLN A 18 14.78 -35.00 22.69
C GLN A 18 13.67 -34.04 22.26
N VAL A 19 14.07 -32.96 21.57
CA VAL A 19 13.15 -32.14 20.79
C VAL A 19 12.67 -33.05 19.67
N GLY A 20 11.59 -33.78 19.92
CA GLY A 20 10.91 -34.57 18.92
C GLY A 20 10.63 -33.64 17.74
N ARG A 21 11.14 -34.00 16.56
CA ARG A 21 10.73 -33.38 15.31
C ARG A 21 9.19 -33.36 15.33
N PRO A 22 8.52 -32.21 15.15
CA PRO A 22 7.07 -32.20 15.18
C PRO A 22 6.61 -33.26 14.20
N GLU A 23 5.94 -34.30 14.72
CA GLU A 23 5.30 -35.30 13.87
C GLU A 23 4.52 -34.53 12.83
N LYS A 24 4.67 -34.89 11.55
CA LYS A 24 3.90 -34.26 10.47
C LYS A 24 2.44 -34.27 10.91
N VAL A 25 1.90 -33.11 11.27
CA VAL A 25 0.49 -32.96 11.58
C VAL A 25 -0.23 -33.28 10.27
N VAL A 26 -0.79 -34.49 10.21
CA VAL A 26 -1.52 -34.97 9.05
C VAL A 26 -2.89 -34.32 9.12
N TRP A 27 -3.08 -33.25 8.35
CA TRP A 27 -4.38 -32.63 8.14
C TRP A 27 -5.34 -33.67 7.53
N SER A 28 -6.48 -33.90 8.18
CA SER A 28 -7.47 -34.90 7.76
C SER A 28 -8.31 -34.37 6.59
N ASN A 29 -8.13 -34.92 5.39
CA ASN A 29 -8.81 -34.53 4.14
C ASN A 29 -10.31 -34.93 4.03
N LYS A 30 -11.15 -34.69 5.05
CA LYS A 30 -12.60 -34.94 4.95
C LYS A 30 -13.38 -33.64 5.13
N ILE A 31 -14.11 -33.23 4.09
CA ILE A 31 -14.88 -31.98 4.02
C ILE A 31 -16.23 -32.15 4.77
N PRO A 32 -16.43 -31.50 5.92
CA PRO A 32 -17.72 -31.35 6.60
C PRO A 32 -18.35 -29.98 6.25
N ASP A 33 -19.53 -29.66 6.79
CA ASP A 33 -20.22 -28.37 6.55
C ASP A 33 -19.31 -27.15 6.81
N ALA A 34 -19.36 -26.15 5.91
CA ALA A 34 -18.40 -25.05 5.84
C ALA A 34 -18.28 -24.17 7.10
N GLU A 35 -19.31 -24.10 7.95
CA GLU A 35 -19.23 -23.38 9.24
C GLU A 35 -18.63 -24.25 10.35
N MET A 36 -18.93 -25.56 10.37
CA MET A 36 -18.25 -26.50 11.26
C MET A 36 -16.78 -26.66 10.90
N GLU A 37 -16.44 -26.59 9.62
CA GLU A 37 -15.05 -26.64 9.13
C GLU A 37 -14.26 -25.40 9.58
N LYS A 38 -14.87 -24.20 9.60
CA LYS A 38 -14.21 -22.99 10.12
C LYS A 38 -13.91 -23.09 11.61
N VAL A 39 -14.88 -23.50 12.42
CA VAL A 39 -14.67 -23.64 13.88
C VAL A 39 -13.62 -24.72 14.18
N ALA A 40 -13.65 -25.84 13.44
CA ALA A 40 -12.64 -26.89 13.58
C ALA A 40 -11.25 -26.38 13.15
N ALA A 41 -11.16 -25.65 12.03
CA ALA A 41 -9.91 -25.07 11.54
C ALA A 41 -9.34 -24.02 12.51
N ASP A 42 -10.17 -23.18 13.10
CA ASP A 42 -9.76 -22.19 14.11
C ASP A 42 -9.13 -22.88 15.32
N GLU A 43 -9.76 -23.95 15.82
CA GLU A 43 -9.26 -24.72 16.96
C GLU A 43 -7.98 -25.51 16.63
N GLU A 44 -7.86 -26.04 15.41
CA GLU A 44 -6.63 -26.71 14.94
C GLU A 44 -5.47 -25.71 14.79
N ILE A 45 -5.71 -24.54 14.19
CA ILE A 45 -4.71 -23.47 14.06
C ILE A 45 -4.32 -22.97 15.45
N ARG A 46 -5.27 -22.80 16.37
CA ARG A 46 -4.99 -22.42 17.75
C ARG A 46 -4.02 -23.40 18.40
N ARG A 47 -4.33 -24.70 18.38
CA ARG A 47 -3.46 -25.75 18.96
C ARG A 47 -2.11 -25.79 18.28
N PHE A 48 -2.07 -25.65 16.95
CA PHE A 48 -0.82 -25.61 16.21
C PHE A 48 0.05 -24.43 16.66
N CYS A 49 -0.50 -23.22 16.73
CA CYS A 49 0.22 -22.02 17.17
C CYS A 49 0.70 -22.15 18.62
N GLU A 50 -0.14 -22.68 19.52
CA GLU A 50 0.23 -22.93 20.92
C GLU A 50 1.40 -23.91 21.06
N GLN A 51 1.48 -24.92 20.21
CA GLN A 51 2.58 -25.89 20.20
C GLN A 51 3.83 -25.36 19.48
N ALA A 52 3.64 -24.65 18.37
CA ALA A 52 4.73 -24.16 17.54
C ALA A 52 5.43 -22.94 18.15
N PHE A 53 4.72 -22.04 18.83
CA PHE A 53 5.26 -20.75 19.31
C PHE A 53 5.81 -20.80 20.75
N VAL A 54 6.41 -21.94 21.12
CA VAL A 54 7.02 -22.16 22.44
C VAL A 54 8.49 -21.75 22.48
N SER A 55 9.21 -21.87 21.36
CA SER A 55 10.63 -21.53 21.22
C SER A 55 10.91 -20.74 19.94
N PRO A 56 12.03 -20.00 19.83
CA PRO A 56 12.36 -19.25 18.60
C PRO A 56 12.50 -20.13 17.34
N GLU A 57 13.14 -21.29 17.45
CA GLU A 57 13.34 -22.21 16.31
C GLU A 57 12.04 -22.88 15.86
N SER A 58 11.23 -23.31 16.83
CA SER A 58 9.91 -23.90 16.57
C SER A 58 8.96 -22.85 15.99
N ALA A 59 9.02 -21.60 16.48
CA ALA A 59 8.17 -20.53 16.00
C ALA A 59 8.46 -20.17 14.55
N ARG A 60 9.75 -20.03 14.21
CA ARG A 60 10.20 -19.81 12.83
C ARG A 60 9.76 -20.95 11.90
N SER A 61 9.92 -22.19 12.34
CA SER A 61 9.56 -23.37 11.54
C SER A 61 8.04 -23.48 11.37
N GLY A 62 7.27 -23.24 12.43
CA GLY A 62 5.81 -23.26 12.40
C GLY A 62 5.21 -22.14 11.55
N ALA A 63 5.74 -20.92 11.67
CA ALA A 63 5.32 -19.78 10.84
C ALA A 63 5.55 -20.06 9.34
N LYS A 64 6.72 -20.59 8.97
CA LYS A 64 6.99 -21.00 7.58
C LYS A 64 6.08 -22.12 7.12
N ALA A 65 5.85 -23.15 7.95
CA ALA A 65 4.95 -24.23 7.60
C ALA A 65 3.51 -23.75 7.35
N LEU A 66 3.00 -22.82 8.17
CA LEU A 66 1.70 -22.21 7.94
C LEU A 66 1.66 -21.46 6.60
N LEU A 67 2.64 -20.60 6.34
CA LEU A 67 2.70 -19.88 5.07
C LEU A 67 2.81 -20.84 3.87
N GLU A 68 3.61 -21.90 3.97
CA GLU A 68 3.75 -22.89 2.90
C GLU A 68 2.45 -23.65 2.61
N VAL A 69 1.71 -24.02 3.66
CA VAL A 69 0.41 -24.70 3.52
C VAL A 69 -0.64 -23.78 2.88
N PHE A 70 -0.58 -22.48 3.14
CA PHE A 70 -1.57 -21.50 2.69
C PHE A 70 -1.10 -20.56 1.58
N ASN A 71 0.01 -20.88 0.89
CA ASN A 71 0.66 -20.03 -0.13
C ASN A 71 -0.26 -19.52 -1.26
N ASP A 72 -1.37 -20.21 -1.56
CA ASP A 72 -2.35 -19.79 -2.58
C ASP A 72 -3.65 -19.20 -1.98
N THR A 73 -3.75 -19.19 -0.65
CA THR A 73 -4.92 -18.76 0.13
C THR A 73 -4.51 -17.83 1.28
N ASP A 74 -3.61 -16.88 1.02
CA ASP A 74 -3.17 -15.88 2.01
C ASP A 74 -4.36 -15.14 2.66
N LEU A 75 -5.41 -14.88 1.86
CA LEU A 75 -6.69 -14.32 2.29
C LEU A 75 -7.40 -15.18 3.36
N TRP A 76 -7.27 -16.50 3.26
CA TRP A 76 -7.91 -17.42 4.19
C TRP A 76 -7.16 -17.46 5.53
N LEU A 77 -5.83 -17.58 5.48
CA LEU A 77 -4.99 -17.55 6.69
C LEU A 77 -5.16 -16.23 7.46
N ALA A 78 -5.23 -15.11 6.74
CA ALA A 78 -5.47 -13.79 7.31
C ALA A 78 -6.83 -13.66 8.04
N ASN A 79 -7.79 -14.54 7.78
CA ASN A 79 -9.08 -14.53 8.48
C ASN A 79 -9.11 -15.40 9.74
N LEU A 80 -8.28 -16.45 9.80
CA LEU A 80 -8.28 -17.40 10.90
C LEU A 80 -7.27 -17.05 11.99
N VAL A 81 -6.14 -16.46 11.60
CA VAL A 81 -5.08 -16.14 12.57
C VAL A 81 -5.52 -15.00 13.47
N GLN A 82 -5.64 -15.30 14.76
CA GLN A 82 -5.96 -14.31 15.78
C GLN A 82 -4.72 -13.50 16.17
N PRO A 83 -4.88 -12.22 16.55
CA PRO A 83 -3.77 -11.38 17.01
C PRO A 83 -2.98 -11.96 18.18
N SER A 84 -3.60 -12.75 19.05
CA SER A 84 -2.95 -13.43 20.18
C SER A 84 -1.85 -14.40 19.72
N TYR A 85 -2.03 -15.07 18.58
CA TYR A 85 -1.03 -15.98 18.01
C TYR A 85 0.19 -15.22 17.49
N LEU A 86 -0.03 -14.03 16.92
CA LEU A 86 1.05 -13.15 16.46
C LEU A 86 1.84 -12.57 17.63
N VAL A 87 1.17 -12.22 18.73
CA VAL A 87 1.87 -11.84 19.97
C VAL A 87 2.74 -12.99 20.48
N ALA A 88 2.24 -14.23 20.44
CA ALA A 88 3.04 -15.41 20.83
C ALA A 88 4.25 -15.60 19.91
N GLU A 89 4.10 -15.43 18.59
CA GLU A 89 5.21 -15.46 17.63
C GLU A 89 6.28 -14.40 17.97
N LEU A 90 5.85 -13.15 18.18
CA LEU A 90 6.72 -12.01 18.44
C LEU A 90 7.48 -12.13 19.76
N ARG A 91 6.90 -12.77 20.78
CA ARG A 91 7.60 -13.09 22.04
C ARG A 91 8.82 -13.99 21.80
N GLN A 92 8.76 -14.85 20.78
CA GLN A 92 9.85 -15.75 20.39
C GLN A 92 10.87 -15.10 19.44
N GLN A 93 10.87 -13.77 19.30
CA GLN A 93 11.75 -13.01 18.38
C GLN A 93 11.58 -13.42 16.91
N CYS A 94 10.37 -13.83 16.53
CA CYS A 94 9.99 -14.19 15.16
C CYS A 94 8.82 -13.32 14.71
N ASP A 95 8.83 -12.90 13.45
CA ASP A 95 7.80 -12.03 12.85
C ASP A 95 7.43 -12.44 11.42
N ILE A 96 7.79 -13.64 10.99
CA ILE A 96 7.58 -14.10 9.62
C ILE A 96 6.08 -14.13 9.30
N LEU A 97 5.27 -14.75 10.17
CA LEU A 97 3.83 -14.81 9.99
C LEU A 97 3.21 -13.43 10.22
N THR A 98 3.66 -12.72 11.26
CA THR A 98 3.19 -11.37 11.59
C THR A 98 3.37 -10.39 10.43
N GLN A 99 4.53 -10.32 9.80
CA GLN A 99 4.79 -9.43 8.66
C GLN A 99 3.91 -9.77 7.45
N ALA A 100 3.78 -11.07 7.15
CA ALA A 100 2.92 -11.53 6.05
C ALA A 100 1.46 -11.11 6.27
N LEU A 101 0.94 -11.31 7.49
CA LEU A 101 -0.44 -10.96 7.81
C LEU A 101 -0.69 -9.46 7.93
N ILE A 102 0.23 -8.69 8.51
CA ILE A 102 0.13 -7.22 8.51
C ILE A 102 0.08 -6.69 7.08
N THR A 103 0.94 -7.21 6.19
CA THR A 103 0.92 -6.84 4.77
C THR A 103 -0.41 -7.17 4.13
N GLN A 104 -0.95 -8.36 4.41
CA GLN A 104 -2.21 -8.82 3.84
C GLN A 104 -3.42 -8.01 4.36
N TRP A 105 -3.53 -7.81 5.67
CA TRP A 105 -4.57 -6.96 6.27
C TRP A 105 -4.50 -5.51 5.81
N THR A 106 -3.30 -4.99 5.58
CA THR A 106 -3.12 -3.64 5.02
C THR A 106 -3.66 -3.57 3.59
N ARG A 107 -3.41 -4.60 2.77
CA ARG A 107 -3.95 -4.69 1.40
C ARG A 107 -5.46 -4.81 1.37
N GLU A 108 -6.04 -5.56 2.29
CA GLU A 108 -7.50 -5.71 2.45
C GLU A 108 -8.15 -4.48 3.07
N GLY A 109 -7.36 -3.59 3.70
CA GLY A 109 -7.90 -2.49 4.49
C GLY A 109 -8.58 -2.94 5.79
N ASP A 110 -8.21 -4.11 6.33
CA ASP A 110 -8.73 -4.63 7.61
C ASP A 110 -8.06 -3.93 8.80
N LEU A 111 -8.48 -2.68 9.01
CA LEU A 111 -7.98 -1.82 10.10
C LEU A 111 -8.34 -2.37 11.49
N THR A 112 -9.41 -3.17 11.58
CA THR A 112 -9.89 -3.74 12.85
C THR A 112 -8.90 -4.76 13.38
N LYS A 113 -8.44 -5.70 12.54
CA LYS A 113 -7.42 -6.68 12.94
C LYS A 113 -6.07 -6.03 13.28
N LEU A 114 -5.65 -5.03 12.50
CA LEU A 114 -4.44 -4.26 12.79
C LEU A 114 -4.53 -3.53 14.14
N THR A 115 -5.69 -2.95 14.45
CA THR A 115 -5.95 -2.27 15.73
C THR A 115 -5.98 -3.29 16.88
N HIS A 116 -6.60 -4.45 16.68
CA HIS A 116 -6.60 -5.54 17.67
C HIS A 116 -5.20 -6.07 17.93
N LEU A 117 -4.34 -6.18 16.91
CA LEU A 117 -2.94 -6.56 17.09
C LEU A 117 -2.15 -5.51 17.89
N ALA A 118 -2.29 -4.23 17.55
CA ALA A 118 -1.65 -3.16 18.31
C ALA A 118 -2.09 -3.17 19.79
N ASN A 119 -3.38 -3.34 20.05
CA ASN A 119 -3.92 -3.43 21.40
C ASN A 119 -3.51 -4.72 22.13
N ALA A 120 -3.43 -5.85 21.44
CA ALA A 120 -2.94 -7.10 22.01
C ALA A 120 -1.45 -7.02 22.39
N LEU A 121 -0.64 -6.34 21.58
CA LEU A 121 0.75 -6.06 21.91
C LEU A 121 0.90 -5.11 23.11
N MET A 122 0.04 -4.09 23.21
CA MET A 122 0.00 -3.20 24.38
C MET A 122 -0.41 -3.91 25.67
N ALA A 123 -1.33 -4.88 25.57
CA ALA A 123 -1.81 -5.64 26.71
C ALA A 123 -0.83 -6.73 27.17
N ALA A 124 0.16 -7.08 26.34
CA ALA A 124 1.19 -8.05 26.68
C ALA A 124 2.27 -7.43 27.58
N ASP A 125 2.72 -8.20 28.58
CA ASP A 125 3.71 -7.73 29.55
C ASP A 125 5.04 -7.33 28.87
N PRO A 126 5.56 -6.10 29.10
CA PRO A 126 6.81 -5.60 28.52
C PRO A 126 8.04 -6.51 28.69
N PRO A 127 8.32 -7.15 29.85
CA PRO A 127 9.52 -7.98 30.00
C PRO A 127 9.52 -9.23 29.12
N VAL A 128 8.38 -9.58 28.51
CA VAL A 128 8.21 -10.75 27.64
C VAL A 128 8.28 -10.35 26.15
N LEU A 129 8.13 -9.05 25.84
CA LEU A 129 8.13 -8.59 24.46
C LEU A 129 9.55 -8.37 23.93
N SER A 130 9.78 -8.83 22.71
CA SER A 130 11.07 -8.75 22.04
C SER A 130 11.29 -7.41 21.35
N HIS A 131 12.54 -7.19 20.90
CA HIS A 131 12.87 -6.06 20.03
C HIS A 131 11.99 -6.00 18.77
N VAL A 132 11.70 -7.16 18.19
CA VAL A 132 10.88 -7.31 16.99
C VAL A 132 9.42 -6.91 17.26
N ALA A 133 8.91 -7.21 18.46
CA ALA A 133 7.59 -6.72 18.90
C ALA A 133 7.55 -5.19 18.98
N GLY A 134 8.63 -4.57 19.48
CA GLY A 134 8.78 -3.11 19.49
C GLY A 134 8.75 -2.51 18.08
N GLN A 135 9.51 -3.08 17.14
CA GLN A 135 9.52 -2.62 15.73
C GLN A 135 8.14 -2.75 15.09
N THR A 136 7.46 -3.89 15.32
CA THR A 136 6.10 -4.13 14.82
C THR A 136 5.10 -3.12 15.40
N MET A 137 5.18 -2.85 16.71
CA MET A 137 4.31 -1.88 17.38
C MET A 137 4.53 -0.45 16.86
N ALA A 138 5.79 -0.05 16.62
CA ALA A 138 6.11 1.23 16.00
C ALA A 138 5.54 1.33 14.57
N ALA A 139 5.73 0.28 13.75
CA ALA A 139 5.19 0.21 12.40
C ALA A 139 3.65 0.31 12.38
N LEU A 140 2.97 -0.41 13.29
CA LEU A 140 1.51 -0.32 13.44
C LEU A 140 1.06 1.08 13.87
N ALA A 141 1.79 1.73 14.77
CA ALA A 141 1.50 3.11 15.17
C ALA A 141 1.63 4.08 13.98
N GLY A 142 2.66 3.92 13.15
CA GLY A 142 2.81 4.67 11.91
C GLY A 142 1.70 4.40 10.90
N LEU A 143 1.33 3.13 10.70
CA LEU A 143 0.31 2.71 9.75
C LEU A 143 -1.09 3.20 10.15
N LEU A 144 -1.43 3.10 11.43
CA LEU A 144 -2.73 3.47 11.98
C LEU A 144 -2.78 4.92 12.48
N GLY A 145 -1.68 5.69 12.38
CA GLY A 145 -1.55 7.03 12.95
C GLY A 145 -2.73 7.96 12.65
N ILE A 146 -3.14 8.04 11.38
CA ILE A 146 -4.26 8.91 10.95
C ILE A 146 -5.63 8.29 11.30
N LYS A 147 -5.74 6.96 11.32
CA LYS A 147 -7.01 6.25 11.58
C LYS A 147 -7.36 6.17 13.06
N CYS A 148 -6.35 6.10 13.91
CA CYS A 148 -6.47 5.93 15.36
C CYS A 148 -5.65 7.01 16.09
N PRO A 149 -5.92 8.31 15.87
CA PRO A 149 -5.06 9.40 16.31
C PRO A 149 -4.91 9.50 17.84
N ALA A 150 -5.88 8.99 18.60
CA ALA A 150 -5.83 8.94 20.06
C ALA A 150 -4.92 7.81 20.59
N GLN A 151 -4.89 6.66 19.91
CA GLN A 151 -4.22 5.44 20.40
C GLN A 151 -2.78 5.33 19.87
N ALA A 152 -2.55 5.74 18.63
CA ALA A 152 -1.26 5.60 17.97
C ALA A 152 -0.07 6.26 18.70
N PRO A 153 -0.20 7.46 19.33
CA PRO A 153 0.88 8.01 20.15
C PRO A 153 1.23 7.13 21.37
N THR A 154 0.23 6.47 21.95
CA THR A 154 0.41 5.56 23.09
C THR A 154 1.16 4.31 22.65
N TRP A 155 0.77 3.72 21.50
CA TRP A 155 1.47 2.57 20.91
C TRP A 155 2.92 2.90 20.57
N LEU A 156 3.16 4.05 19.92
CA LEU A 156 4.51 4.50 19.59
C LEU A 156 5.35 4.67 20.86
N LYS A 157 4.82 5.33 21.90
CA LYS A 157 5.52 5.51 23.18
C LYS A 157 5.85 4.19 23.87
N ALA A 158 4.93 3.22 23.85
CA ALA A 158 5.12 1.90 24.44
C ALA A 158 6.13 1.04 23.66
N SER A 159 6.29 1.28 22.36
CA SER A 159 7.30 0.61 21.55
C SER A 159 8.73 1.01 21.93
N LEU A 160 8.96 2.29 22.29
CA LEU A 160 10.30 2.84 22.55
C LEU A 160 11.16 2.05 23.55
N PRO A 161 10.67 1.63 24.74
CA PRO A 161 11.48 0.86 25.68
C PRO A 161 11.83 -0.55 25.19
N LEU A 162 11.12 -1.09 24.18
CA LEU A 162 11.39 -2.40 23.59
C LEU A 162 12.43 -2.33 22.46
N LEU A 163 12.75 -1.12 21.98
CA LEU A 163 13.64 -0.92 20.85
C LEU A 163 15.10 -0.93 21.30
N SER A 164 15.92 -1.71 20.59
CA SER A 164 17.37 -1.75 20.80
C SER A 164 18.06 -0.56 20.12
N ASP A 165 19.32 -0.28 20.46
CA ASP A 165 20.09 0.76 19.78
C ASP A 165 20.30 0.46 18.28
N SER A 166 20.15 -0.81 17.86
CA SER A 166 20.22 -1.22 16.45
C SER A 166 18.94 -0.98 15.64
N THR A 167 17.95 -0.33 16.23
CA THR A 167 16.68 -0.04 15.55
C THR A 167 16.87 0.85 14.33
N ASP A 168 16.14 0.54 13.26
CA ASP A 168 16.04 1.41 12.10
C ASP A 168 15.44 2.78 12.49
N GLN A 169 16.28 3.80 12.49
CA GLN A 169 15.89 5.18 12.77
C GLN A 169 14.90 5.72 11.71
N ALA A 170 14.92 5.18 10.48
CA ALA A 170 13.97 5.56 9.44
C ALA A 170 12.55 5.14 9.82
N LEU A 171 12.37 3.90 10.31
CA LEU A 171 11.08 3.41 10.80
C LEU A 171 10.51 4.30 11.91
N LEU A 172 11.33 4.71 12.88
CA LEU A 172 10.86 5.56 13.98
C LEU A 172 10.51 6.97 13.52
N ARG A 173 11.30 7.56 12.61
CA ARG A 173 11.00 8.87 12.03
C ARG A 173 9.69 8.83 11.25
N GLU A 174 9.51 7.83 10.41
CA GLU A 174 8.29 7.64 9.63
C GLU A 174 7.08 7.40 10.54
N SER A 175 7.20 6.53 11.54
CA SER A 175 6.12 6.26 12.48
C SER A 175 5.74 7.52 13.27
N THR A 176 6.74 8.28 13.74
CA THR A 176 6.54 9.56 14.42
C THR A 176 5.85 10.58 13.50
N LEU A 177 6.28 10.67 12.24
CA LEU A 177 5.68 11.55 11.24
C LEU A 177 4.18 11.26 11.10
N TRP A 178 3.82 10.01 10.84
CA TRP A 178 2.42 9.63 10.62
C TRP A 178 1.54 9.73 11.86
N VAL A 179 2.09 9.48 13.05
CA VAL A 179 1.39 9.71 14.31
C VAL A 179 1.11 11.21 14.50
N ARG A 180 2.08 12.09 14.23
CA ARG A 180 1.90 13.54 14.34
C ARG A 180 0.91 14.08 13.31
N VAL A 181 0.95 13.58 12.07
CA VAL A 181 -0.07 13.90 11.05
C VAL A 181 -1.45 13.47 11.53
N GLY A 182 -1.57 12.28 12.14
CA GLY A 182 -2.83 11.81 12.72
C GLY A 182 -3.34 12.70 13.85
N GLN A 183 -2.46 13.10 14.78
CA GLN A 183 -2.81 14.04 15.86
C GLN A 183 -3.29 15.39 15.31
N LEU A 184 -2.66 15.88 14.25
CA LEU A 184 -3.05 17.12 13.58
C LEU A 184 -4.45 17.01 12.95
N LEU A 185 -4.80 15.83 12.44
CA LEU A 185 -6.12 15.52 11.84
C LEU A 185 -7.15 14.97 12.83
N ALA A 186 -6.84 14.92 14.13
CA ALA A 186 -7.70 14.27 15.13
C ALA A 186 -9.10 14.90 15.23
N ASP A 187 -9.20 16.22 15.07
CA ASP A 187 -10.45 16.98 15.11
C ASP A 187 -11.19 17.01 13.76
N ALA A 188 -10.59 16.48 12.69
CA ALA A 188 -11.21 16.41 11.38
C ALA A 188 -12.34 15.37 11.33
N LEU A 189 -13.26 15.53 10.38
CA LEU A 189 -14.35 14.56 10.21
C LEU A 189 -13.77 13.17 9.85
N PRO A 190 -14.43 12.06 10.25
CA PRO A 190 -13.95 10.72 9.92
C PRO A 190 -13.78 10.48 8.41
N GLU A 191 -14.60 11.13 7.59
CA GLU A 191 -14.51 11.08 6.12
C GLU A 191 -13.26 11.79 5.61
N ASP A 192 -12.96 12.98 6.15
CA ASP A 192 -11.74 13.72 5.84
C ASP A 192 -10.50 12.94 6.29
N GLN A 193 -10.52 12.32 7.47
CA GLN A 193 -9.41 11.47 7.94
C GLN A 193 -9.18 10.29 7.00
N ARG A 194 -10.24 9.67 6.47
CA ARG A 194 -10.12 8.59 5.48
C ARG A 194 -9.53 9.10 4.17
N LEU A 195 -10.02 10.24 3.68
CA LEU A 195 -9.56 10.89 2.46
C LEU A 195 -8.07 11.24 2.59
N TRP A 196 -7.68 12.00 3.62
CA TRP A 196 -6.31 12.42 3.85
C TRP A 196 -5.37 11.25 4.13
N ASN A 197 -5.78 10.21 4.86
CA ASN A 197 -4.94 9.02 5.04
C ASN A 197 -4.56 8.37 3.70
N ARG A 198 -5.49 8.30 2.74
CA ARG A 198 -5.21 7.73 1.43
C ARG A 198 -4.30 8.67 0.63
N ARG A 199 -4.70 9.94 0.48
CA ARG A 199 -3.99 10.89 -0.38
C ARG A 199 -2.57 11.19 0.12
N LEU A 200 -2.37 11.33 1.43
CA LEU A 200 -1.04 11.60 1.99
C LEU A 200 -0.07 10.41 1.83
N ARG A 201 -0.56 9.17 1.87
CA ARG A 201 0.27 7.97 1.65
C ARG A 201 0.61 7.73 0.18
N GLU A 202 -0.20 8.26 -0.72
CA GLU A 202 -0.08 8.12 -2.17
C GLU A 202 0.02 9.52 -2.83
N PRO A 203 1.09 10.30 -2.55
CA PRO A 203 1.21 11.68 -3.03
C PRO A 203 1.32 11.79 -4.55
N ASN A 204 1.76 10.71 -5.22
CA ASN A 204 1.97 10.68 -6.66
C ASN A 204 0.72 10.25 -7.45
N GLU A 205 -0.39 9.93 -6.78
CA GLU A 205 -1.63 9.53 -7.44
C GLU A 205 -2.35 10.75 -8.02
N ALA A 206 -2.95 10.61 -9.20
CA ALA A 206 -3.68 11.67 -9.86
C ALA A 206 -5.07 11.86 -9.24
N TRP A 207 -5.12 12.48 -8.06
CA TRP A 207 -6.35 12.75 -7.34
C TRP A 207 -7.27 13.71 -8.10
N ASP A 208 -8.55 13.38 -8.18
CA ASP A 208 -9.57 14.32 -8.59
C ASP A 208 -9.85 15.31 -7.43
N TRP A 209 -9.70 16.59 -7.73
CA TRP A 209 -9.94 17.72 -6.81
C TRP A 209 -11.15 18.55 -7.23
N THR A 210 -11.87 18.15 -8.28
CA THR A 210 -13.05 18.87 -8.80
C THR A 210 -14.35 18.44 -8.13
N THR A 211 -14.35 17.28 -7.48
CA THR A 211 -15.49 16.77 -6.71
C THR A 211 -15.82 17.70 -5.53
N PRO A 212 -17.10 17.93 -5.19
CA PRO A 212 -17.48 18.79 -4.07
C PRO A 212 -16.87 18.30 -2.74
N GLU A 213 -16.80 16.99 -2.52
CA GLU A 213 -16.21 16.41 -1.31
C GLU A 213 -14.73 16.78 -1.12
N SER A 214 -13.97 16.84 -2.22
CA SER A 214 -12.56 17.21 -2.20
C SER A 214 -12.36 18.71 -1.97
N LEU A 215 -13.23 19.55 -2.53
CA LEU A 215 -13.18 21.00 -2.32
C LEU A 215 -13.51 21.34 -0.86
N ASP A 216 -14.55 20.70 -0.33
CA ASP A 216 -14.96 20.82 1.06
C ASP A 216 -13.86 20.34 2.02
N ALA A 217 -13.21 19.22 1.70
CA ALA A 217 -12.09 18.70 2.49
C ALA A 217 -10.87 19.64 2.47
N LEU A 218 -10.61 20.34 1.36
CA LEU A 218 -9.55 21.36 1.27
C LEU A 218 -9.86 22.58 2.15
N GLU A 219 -11.10 23.08 2.09
CA GLU A 219 -11.54 24.21 2.94
C GLU A 219 -11.38 23.87 4.43
N ARG A 220 -11.81 22.67 4.83
CA ARG A 220 -11.65 22.19 6.22
C ARG A 220 -10.20 21.93 6.62
N LEU A 221 -9.30 21.71 5.67
CA LEU A 221 -7.87 21.53 5.94
C LEU A 221 -7.15 22.86 6.27
N MET A 222 -7.67 24.01 5.85
CA MET A 222 -7.02 25.32 6.09
C MET A 222 -6.59 25.57 7.54
N PRO A 223 -7.47 25.47 8.56
CA PRO A 223 -7.07 25.68 9.96
C PRO A 223 -6.11 24.61 10.50
N VAL A 224 -6.05 23.45 9.84
CA VAL A 224 -5.15 22.35 10.15
C VAL A 224 -3.73 22.69 9.67
N LEU A 225 -3.59 23.24 8.47
CA LEU A 225 -2.29 23.63 7.90
C LEU A 225 -1.62 24.76 8.70
N GLU A 226 -2.38 25.66 9.30
CA GLU A 226 -1.82 26.71 10.18
C GLU A 226 -1.04 26.12 11.37
N LYS A 227 -1.47 24.95 11.86
CA LYS A 227 -0.88 24.24 12.99
C LYS A 227 0.17 23.20 12.56
N ALA A 228 0.31 22.94 11.26
CA ALA A 228 1.11 21.82 10.74
C ALA A 228 2.62 22.00 10.98
N GLY A 229 3.13 23.23 10.99
CA GLY A 229 4.55 23.52 11.25
C GLY A 229 5.48 22.78 10.28
N ASP A 230 6.33 21.91 10.82
CA ASP A 230 7.27 21.06 10.07
C ASP A 230 6.59 19.95 9.24
N LEU A 231 5.29 19.72 9.41
CA LEU A 231 4.52 18.76 8.62
C LEU A 231 3.99 19.33 7.29
N LEU A 232 4.12 20.64 7.05
CA LEU A 232 3.67 21.29 5.82
C LEU A 232 4.17 20.62 4.52
N PRO A 233 5.43 20.14 4.41
CA PRO A 233 5.91 19.46 3.21
C PRO A 233 5.11 18.22 2.84
N VAL A 234 4.59 17.48 3.83
CA VAL A 234 3.79 16.26 3.61
C VAL A 234 2.48 16.60 2.90
N PHE A 235 1.81 17.68 3.31
CA PHE A 235 0.57 18.16 2.68
C PHE A 235 0.82 18.79 1.32
N LYS A 236 1.89 19.58 1.18
CA LYS A 236 2.29 20.22 -0.08
C LYS A 236 2.48 19.19 -1.21
N ALA A 237 2.99 18.00 -0.90
CA ALA A 237 3.23 16.96 -1.89
C ALA A 237 1.94 16.40 -2.54
N VAL A 238 0.77 16.68 -1.97
CA VAL A 238 -0.50 16.01 -2.31
C VAL A 238 -1.54 17.01 -2.81
N ILE A 239 -1.57 18.21 -2.22
CA ILE A 239 -2.53 19.26 -2.51
C ILE A 239 -2.25 19.90 -3.88
N PRO A 240 -3.27 20.34 -4.64
CA PRO A 240 -3.08 21.05 -5.90
C PRO A 240 -2.22 22.29 -5.71
N VAL A 241 -1.23 22.48 -6.59
CA VAL A 241 -0.29 23.61 -6.54
C VAL A 241 -1.02 24.96 -6.50
N CYS A 242 -2.04 25.14 -7.35
CA CYS A 242 -2.84 26.37 -7.39
C CYS A 242 -3.54 26.67 -6.06
N TRP A 243 -4.08 25.64 -5.40
CA TRP A 243 -4.73 25.80 -4.10
C TRP A 243 -3.71 26.13 -3.00
N TRP A 244 -2.56 25.46 -3.02
CA TRP A 244 -1.46 25.71 -2.08
C TRP A 244 -0.95 27.16 -2.17
N GLU A 245 -0.78 27.67 -3.39
CA GLU A 245 -0.39 29.07 -3.63
C GLU A 245 -1.44 30.05 -3.13
N MET A 246 -2.73 29.79 -3.38
CA MET A 246 -3.82 30.62 -2.86
C MET A 246 -3.83 30.66 -1.33
N TRP A 247 -3.68 29.51 -0.66
CA TRP A 247 -3.61 29.43 0.80
C TRP A 247 -2.43 30.24 1.35
N LEU A 248 -1.25 30.18 0.71
CA LEU A 248 -0.09 30.99 1.08
C LEU A 248 -0.35 32.50 0.92
N MET A 249 -0.98 32.92 -0.18
CA MET A 249 -1.33 34.34 -0.41
C MET A 249 -2.32 34.86 0.63
N GLN A 250 -3.29 34.03 1.02
CA GLN A 250 -4.26 34.39 2.06
C GLN A 250 -3.57 34.55 3.42
N ARG A 251 -2.66 33.66 3.78
CA ARG A 251 -1.87 33.76 5.02
C ARG A 251 -1.00 35.03 5.07
N GLN A 252 -0.31 35.35 3.97
CA GLN A 252 0.49 36.58 3.88
C GLN A 252 -0.37 37.84 4.03
N SER A 253 -1.60 37.83 3.50
CA SER A 253 -2.52 38.95 3.62
C SER A 253 -3.00 39.18 5.07
N HIS A 254 -3.10 38.13 5.87
CA HIS A 254 -3.43 38.22 7.30
C HIS A 254 -2.25 38.68 8.17
N ASP A 255 -1.02 38.33 7.79
CA ASP A 255 0.20 38.77 8.50
C ASP A 255 0.55 40.24 8.25
N ILE A 256 -0.02 40.86 7.20
CA ILE A 256 -0.07 42.31 7.07
C ILE A 256 -1.10 42.84 8.09
N LYS A 257 -0.71 42.82 9.38
CA LYS A 257 -1.33 43.69 10.39
C LYS A 257 -1.39 45.06 9.74
N PRO A 258 -2.59 45.67 9.58
CA PRO A 258 -2.66 47.02 9.06
C PRO A 258 -1.74 47.82 9.97
N ALA A 259 -0.63 48.29 9.42
CA ALA A 259 0.29 49.14 10.15
C ALA A 259 -0.62 50.21 10.72
N SER A 260 -0.84 50.18 12.04
CA SER A 260 -1.69 51.15 12.68
C SER A 260 -1.00 52.46 12.36
N THR A 261 -1.49 53.13 11.32
CA THR A 261 -1.22 54.51 11.08
C THR A 261 -1.78 55.14 12.33
N LYS A 262 -0.90 55.29 13.31
CA LYS A 262 -0.96 56.29 14.35
C LYS A 262 -1.00 57.63 13.61
N ARG A 263 -2.11 57.90 12.92
CA ARG A 263 -2.55 59.27 12.67
C ARG A 263 -2.71 59.81 14.07
N SER A 264 -1.77 60.68 14.40
CA SER A 264 -1.69 61.30 15.70
C SER A 264 -3.08 61.79 16.12
N PRO A 265 -3.52 61.57 17.37
CA PRO A 265 -4.81 62.02 17.88
C PRO A 265 -4.96 63.55 18.02
N ARG A 266 -4.26 64.36 17.21
CA ARG A 266 -4.27 65.83 17.32
C ARG A 266 -5.15 66.55 16.31
N GLU A 267 -5.79 65.86 15.36
CA GLU A 267 -6.67 66.53 14.38
C GLU A 267 -8.17 66.19 14.48
N TRP A 268 -8.60 65.28 15.36
CA TRP A 268 -10.02 64.90 15.50
C TRP A 268 -10.75 65.54 16.70
N LEU A 269 -10.07 66.28 17.57
CA LEU A 269 -10.67 67.00 18.70
C LEU A 269 -11.16 68.42 18.30
N LYS A 270 -11.99 68.48 17.26
CA LYS A 270 -12.93 69.61 17.04
C LYS A 270 -14.40 69.18 16.94
N PHE A 271 -14.73 67.90 17.09
CA PHE A 271 -16.12 67.48 17.14
C PHE A 271 -16.40 66.54 18.32
N GLY A 272 -17.09 67.09 19.32
CA GLY A 272 -18.03 66.43 20.24
C GLY A 272 -17.52 65.21 21.02
N SER A 273 -17.15 65.36 22.28
CA SER A 273 -18.08 65.37 23.42
C SER A 273 -18.79 64.02 23.65
N GLY A 274 -18.28 63.27 24.63
CA GLY A 274 -19.12 62.68 25.67
C GLY A 274 -19.21 61.16 25.71
N ILE A 275 -19.16 60.64 26.94
CA ILE A 275 -19.50 59.28 27.41
C ILE A 275 -18.29 58.32 27.35
N VAL A 276 -17.42 58.26 28.38
CA VAL A 276 -17.59 57.66 29.73
C VAL A 276 -18.15 56.23 29.65
N PHE A 277 -17.29 55.22 29.76
CA PHE A 277 -17.51 54.10 30.69
C PHE A 277 -16.23 53.26 30.88
N THR A 278 -15.79 53.21 32.12
CA THR A 278 -14.81 52.32 32.75
C THR A 278 -15.42 50.93 33.00
N ILE A 279 -14.60 49.87 32.97
CA ILE A 279 -14.53 48.68 33.89
C ILE A 279 -13.69 47.58 33.16
N LEU A 280 -12.46 47.22 33.57
CA LEU A 280 -11.96 46.39 34.70
C LEU A 280 -12.03 44.86 34.47
N ALA A 281 -10.86 44.21 34.28
CA ALA A 281 -10.47 42.83 34.72
C ALA A 281 -9.07 42.48 34.13
N ILE A 282 -7.97 42.57 34.90
CA ILE A 282 -7.32 41.51 35.71
C ILE A 282 -6.69 40.36 34.88
N GLY A 283 -5.37 40.45 34.71
CA GLY A 283 -4.40 39.46 35.19
C GLY A 283 -4.30 38.09 34.50
N TRP A 284 -3.29 37.94 33.63
CA TRP A 284 -2.59 36.66 33.42
C TRP A 284 -1.09 36.90 33.32
N LEU A 285 -0.35 36.27 34.23
CA LEU A 285 1.11 36.20 34.29
C LEU A 285 1.66 35.27 33.21
N GLY A 286 2.82 35.65 32.66
CA GLY A 286 4.02 34.82 32.62
C GLY A 286 4.01 33.54 31.77
N ARG A 287 4.53 33.64 30.55
CA ARG A 287 5.17 32.51 29.87
C ARG A 287 6.20 33.03 28.87
N GLU A 288 7.48 32.95 29.22
CA GLU A 288 8.58 33.08 28.26
C GLU A 288 8.73 31.76 27.48
N PRO A 289 8.90 31.77 26.15
CA PRO A 289 9.48 30.65 25.45
C PRO A 289 11.00 30.85 25.29
N ALA A 290 11.75 29.81 25.68
CA ALA A 290 13.15 29.68 25.33
C ALA A 290 13.29 29.54 23.80
N GLU A 291 14.09 30.40 23.19
CA GLU A 291 14.53 30.26 21.80
C GLU A 291 15.51 29.08 21.70
N LEU A 292 15.06 27.98 21.09
CA LEU A 292 15.94 26.92 20.62
C LEU A 292 16.31 27.26 19.16
N ILE A 293 17.54 27.72 18.96
CA ILE A 293 18.14 27.92 17.64
C ILE A 293 18.37 26.53 17.04
N ILE A 294 17.55 26.12 16.07
CA ILE A 294 17.81 24.95 15.23
C ILE A 294 18.42 25.47 13.93
N ALA A 295 19.66 25.04 13.68
CA ALA A 295 20.35 25.28 12.42
C ALA A 295 19.56 24.64 11.27
N GLU A 296 19.29 25.44 10.24
CA GLU A 296 18.59 25.06 9.02
C GLU A 296 19.52 24.16 8.19
N ASP A 297 19.50 22.86 8.48
CA ASP A 297 20.12 21.84 7.66
C ASP A 297 19.21 21.56 6.46
N LYS A 298 19.78 21.49 5.25
CA LYS A 298 19.03 21.25 4.02
C LYS A 298 18.47 19.83 4.05
N ALA A 299 17.25 19.70 4.54
CA ALA A 299 16.53 18.43 4.62
C ALA A 299 16.25 17.90 3.21
N GLU A 300 16.93 16.82 2.84
CA GLU A 300 16.44 15.91 1.81
C GLU A 300 15.06 15.38 2.25
N PRO A 301 14.08 15.25 1.33
CA PRO A 301 12.76 14.74 1.71
C PRO A 301 12.91 13.35 2.33
N PRO A 302 12.23 13.06 3.45
CA PRO A 302 12.31 11.74 4.07
C PRO A 302 11.83 10.70 3.06
N LEU A 303 12.75 9.80 2.68
CA LEU A 303 12.46 8.63 1.87
C LEU A 303 11.38 7.82 2.57
N SER A 304 10.16 7.96 2.07
CA SER A 304 8.99 7.17 2.47
C SER A 304 9.22 5.71 2.06
N PHE A 305 8.85 4.75 2.90
CA PHE A 305 8.80 3.33 2.53
C PHE A 305 7.84 3.08 1.34
N TYR A 306 7.01 4.06 0.99
CA TYR A 306 6.11 4.09 -0.16
C TYR A 306 6.67 4.84 -1.39
N GLN A 307 7.84 5.50 -1.30
CA GLN A 307 8.47 6.20 -2.43
C GLN A 307 9.48 5.30 -3.15
N VAL A 308 8.96 4.46 -4.04
CA VAL A 308 9.75 3.86 -5.12
C VAL A 308 10.08 4.98 -6.13
N ASN A 309 11.38 5.31 -6.22
CA ASN A 309 11.97 6.31 -7.11
C ASN A 309 11.30 6.38 -8.50
N ARG A 310 10.76 7.55 -8.86
CA ARG A 310 10.35 7.87 -10.22
C ARG A 310 10.85 9.27 -10.57
N GLU A 311 11.92 9.32 -11.37
CA GLU A 311 12.52 10.54 -11.94
C GLU A 311 11.59 11.14 -13.01
N GLU A 312 11.41 12.47 -12.99
CA GLU A 312 10.52 13.22 -13.88
C GLU A 312 11.20 13.52 -15.23
N VAL A 313 10.47 13.34 -16.33
CA VAL A 313 10.84 13.79 -17.68
C VAL A 313 9.78 14.78 -18.16
N PRO A 314 10.16 15.90 -18.81
CA PRO A 314 9.26 17.02 -19.09
C PRO A 314 8.22 16.69 -20.18
N VAL A 315 6.98 17.09 -19.93
CA VAL A 315 5.87 17.01 -20.89
C VAL A 315 5.94 18.21 -21.83
N THR A 316 6.10 17.93 -23.13
CA THR A 316 5.93 18.92 -24.21
C THR A 316 4.45 18.99 -24.60
N GLU A 317 3.89 20.19 -24.58
CA GLU A 317 2.52 20.51 -24.97
C GLU A 317 2.21 20.16 -26.43
N ALA A 318 1.09 19.48 -26.68
CA ALA A 318 0.47 19.41 -28.00
C ALA A 318 -0.93 20.03 -27.96
N ARG A 319 -1.11 21.01 -28.83
CA ARG A 319 -2.25 21.92 -28.96
C ARG A 319 -3.59 21.24 -29.27
N SER A 320 -4.60 21.81 -28.63
CA SER A 320 -6.02 21.78 -28.94
C SER A 320 -6.36 22.20 -30.37
N SER A 321 -7.39 21.60 -30.95
CA SER A 321 -8.22 22.20 -32.01
C SER A 321 -9.67 21.73 -31.83
N ALA A 322 -10.56 22.71 -31.71
CA ALA A 322 -11.97 22.56 -31.44
C ALA A 322 -12.84 22.76 -32.69
N SER A 323 -14.08 22.25 -32.57
CA SER A 323 -15.34 22.69 -33.21
C SER A 323 -15.61 22.38 -34.68
N SER A 324 -16.75 21.73 -34.94
CA SER A 324 -17.96 22.45 -35.37
C SER A 324 -19.25 21.60 -35.27
N VAL A 325 -20.31 22.29 -34.88
CA VAL A 325 -21.72 21.91 -34.72
C VAL A 325 -22.41 21.85 -36.09
N LEU A 326 -23.43 20.99 -36.27
CA LEU A 326 -24.69 21.33 -36.96
C LEU A 326 -25.79 20.27 -36.77
N THR A 327 -27.01 20.80 -36.77
CA THR A 327 -28.29 20.24 -36.31
C THR A 327 -29.18 19.83 -37.51
N ALA A 328 -30.21 19.01 -37.24
CA ALA A 328 -31.52 18.86 -37.92
C ALA A 328 -31.80 17.61 -38.82
N SER A 329 -32.49 16.62 -38.20
CA SER A 329 -33.80 15.98 -38.51
C SER A 329 -34.21 15.49 -39.95
N PRO A 330 -35.39 14.83 -40.14
CA PRO A 330 -35.46 13.40 -40.46
C PRO A 330 -36.06 13.12 -41.86
N SER A 331 -35.83 11.94 -42.44
CA SER A 331 -36.55 11.48 -43.64
C SER A 331 -36.64 9.96 -43.73
N THR A 332 -37.81 9.52 -44.15
CA THR A 332 -38.40 8.19 -44.15
C THR A 332 -38.03 7.37 -45.39
N SER A 333 -37.93 6.04 -45.19
CA SER A 333 -38.16 4.92 -46.13
C SER A 333 -37.59 4.93 -47.56
N SER A 334 -36.75 3.95 -47.89
CA SER A 334 -37.02 2.91 -48.91
C SER A 334 -35.83 1.96 -49.15
N ASP A 335 -36.15 0.67 -49.09
CA ASP A 335 -35.52 -0.55 -49.64
C ASP A 335 -34.04 -0.94 -49.42
N PRO A 336 -33.78 -2.22 -49.05
CA PRO A 336 -32.45 -2.75 -48.77
C PRO A 336 -31.79 -3.29 -50.04
N ALA A 337 -31.05 -2.44 -50.75
CA ALA A 337 -30.06 -2.95 -51.70
C ALA A 337 -28.88 -3.53 -50.90
N SER A 338 -28.72 -4.85 -50.99
CA SER A 338 -27.62 -5.63 -50.42
C SER A 338 -26.26 -5.09 -50.87
N ARG A 339 -25.73 -4.10 -50.13
CA ARG A 339 -24.32 -3.74 -50.19
C ARG A 339 -23.54 -4.88 -49.57
N SER A 340 -22.95 -5.71 -50.42
CA SER A 340 -21.79 -6.54 -50.10
C SER A 340 -20.70 -5.61 -49.57
N VAL A 341 -20.68 -5.40 -48.25
CA VAL A 341 -19.59 -4.74 -47.54
C VAL A 341 -18.40 -5.67 -47.66
N SER A 342 -17.49 -5.36 -48.59
CA SER A 342 -16.19 -6.00 -48.67
C SER A 342 -15.56 -5.94 -47.27
N PRO A 343 -15.20 -7.08 -46.66
CA PRO A 343 -14.65 -7.10 -45.32
C PRO A 343 -13.40 -6.22 -45.30
N LEU A 344 -13.43 -5.18 -44.47
CA LEU A 344 -12.26 -4.35 -44.21
C LEU A 344 -11.10 -5.29 -43.79
N PRO A 345 -9.89 -5.11 -44.33
CA PRO A 345 -8.75 -5.94 -43.98
C PRO A 345 -8.55 -5.87 -42.46
N VAL A 346 -8.78 -6.98 -41.79
CA VAL A 346 -8.55 -7.11 -40.35
C VAL A 346 -7.05 -6.89 -40.16
N PRO A 347 -6.62 -5.87 -39.40
CA PRO A 347 -5.21 -5.61 -39.19
C PRO A 347 -4.55 -6.86 -38.61
N ASP A 348 -3.37 -7.20 -39.14
CA ASP A 348 -2.63 -8.38 -38.73
C ASP A 348 -2.32 -8.27 -37.22
N VAL A 349 -2.97 -9.13 -36.43
CA VAL A 349 -2.86 -9.11 -34.97
C VAL A 349 -1.43 -9.43 -34.54
N ARG A 350 -0.71 -10.23 -35.33
CA ARG A 350 0.70 -10.52 -35.11
C ARG A 350 1.56 -9.25 -35.17
N GLU A 351 1.35 -8.43 -36.19
CA GLU A 351 2.06 -7.16 -36.37
C GLU A 351 1.73 -6.17 -35.23
N SER A 352 0.47 -6.18 -34.79
CA SER A 352 0.04 -5.36 -33.66
C SER A 352 0.71 -5.79 -32.35
N ARG A 353 0.87 -7.11 -32.14
CA ARG A 353 1.57 -7.67 -30.98
C ARG A 353 3.06 -7.32 -30.99
N THR A 354 3.74 -7.47 -32.14
CA THR A 354 5.17 -7.13 -32.25
C THR A 354 5.41 -5.64 -32.04
N LYS A 355 4.58 -4.78 -32.65
CA LYS A 355 4.65 -3.32 -32.42
C LYS A 355 4.43 -2.94 -30.96
N ALA A 356 3.51 -3.61 -30.26
CA ALA A 356 3.29 -3.38 -28.84
C ALA A 356 4.51 -3.78 -27.98
N ALA A 357 5.14 -4.91 -28.29
CA ALA A 357 6.36 -5.35 -27.61
C ALA A 357 7.54 -4.40 -27.88
N GLU A 358 7.74 -3.99 -29.14
CA GLU A 358 8.76 -3.01 -29.55
C GLU A 358 8.56 -1.66 -28.86
N LYS A 359 7.31 -1.22 -28.71
CA LYS A 359 6.99 0.01 -27.98
C LYS A 359 7.41 -0.06 -26.51
N ILE A 360 7.21 -1.21 -25.84
CA ILE A 360 7.68 -1.39 -24.46
C ILE A 360 9.21 -1.37 -24.41
N ALA A 361 9.87 -2.07 -25.33
CA ALA A 361 11.33 -2.10 -25.44
C ALA A 361 11.94 -0.71 -25.65
N ALA A 362 11.32 0.11 -26.49
CA ALA A 362 11.75 1.48 -26.77
C ALA A 362 11.54 2.42 -25.59
N GLN A 363 10.46 2.24 -24.82
CA GLN A 363 10.14 3.07 -23.67
C GLN A 363 10.99 2.75 -22.43
N MET A 364 11.47 1.51 -22.31
CA MET A 364 12.22 1.02 -21.14
C MET A 364 13.40 0.15 -21.59
N PRO A 365 14.47 0.73 -22.16
CA PRO A 365 15.62 -0.03 -22.62
C PRO A 365 16.28 -0.84 -21.51
N GLU A 366 16.22 -0.39 -20.26
CA GLU A 366 16.78 -1.04 -19.08
C GLU A 366 16.23 -2.45 -18.84
N ILE A 367 14.94 -2.71 -19.11
CA ILE A 367 14.35 -4.04 -18.91
C ILE A 367 14.63 -5.02 -20.06
N THR A 368 15.24 -4.57 -21.16
CA THR A 368 15.57 -5.43 -22.32
C THR A 368 16.50 -6.58 -21.94
N ARG A 369 17.47 -6.32 -21.04
CA ARG A 369 18.38 -7.36 -20.56
C ARG A 369 17.63 -8.43 -19.77
N LEU A 370 16.71 -8.01 -18.89
CA LEU A 370 15.89 -8.93 -18.10
C LEU A 370 14.96 -9.75 -18.97
N HIS A 371 14.31 -9.14 -19.96
CA HIS A 371 13.45 -9.85 -20.92
C HIS A 371 14.22 -10.96 -21.63
N LYS A 372 15.42 -10.66 -22.16
CA LYS A 372 16.30 -11.66 -22.81
C LYS A 372 16.71 -12.78 -21.85
N LEU A 373 17.03 -12.45 -20.60
CA LEU A 373 17.37 -13.44 -19.58
C LEU A 373 16.19 -14.37 -19.32
N VAL A 374 15.00 -13.84 -19.01
CA VAL A 374 13.80 -14.64 -18.73
C VAL A 374 13.40 -15.48 -19.94
N LYS A 375 13.56 -14.96 -21.16
CA LYS A 375 13.18 -15.67 -22.39
C LYS A 375 14.00 -16.94 -22.61
N MET A 376 15.29 -16.90 -22.29
CA MET A 376 16.26 -17.97 -22.55
C MET A 376 16.55 -18.85 -21.32
N ALA A 377 16.19 -18.39 -20.12
CA ALA A 377 16.49 -19.06 -18.86
C ALA A 377 15.56 -20.25 -18.57
N THR A 378 16.02 -21.13 -17.68
CA THR A 378 15.20 -22.22 -17.13
C THR A 378 14.20 -21.69 -16.09
N LEU A 379 13.19 -22.48 -15.73
CA LEU A 379 12.25 -22.14 -14.65
C LEU A 379 12.95 -21.67 -13.36
N ARG A 380 13.97 -22.41 -12.89
CA ARG A 380 14.66 -22.09 -11.64
C ARG A 380 15.32 -20.71 -11.64
N GLU A 381 15.87 -20.29 -12.78
CA GLU A 381 16.57 -19.01 -12.94
C GLU A 381 15.61 -17.86 -13.21
N SER A 382 14.52 -18.14 -13.92
CA SER A 382 13.53 -17.14 -14.33
C SER A 382 12.54 -16.78 -13.22
N VAL A 383 12.18 -17.72 -12.33
CA VAL A 383 11.17 -17.50 -11.28
C VAL A 383 11.44 -16.28 -10.40
N PRO A 384 12.64 -16.06 -9.84
CA PRO A 384 12.93 -14.85 -9.06
C PRO A 384 12.72 -13.57 -9.87
N LEU A 385 13.08 -13.57 -11.16
CA LEU A 385 12.91 -12.42 -12.05
C LEU A 385 11.43 -12.16 -12.34
N VAL A 386 10.67 -13.22 -12.63
CA VAL A 386 9.23 -13.18 -12.88
C VAL A 386 8.44 -12.81 -11.63
N GLN A 387 8.96 -13.06 -10.44
CA GLN A 387 8.37 -12.64 -9.15
C GLN A 387 8.79 -11.22 -8.72
N GLY A 388 9.63 -10.54 -9.49
CA GLY A 388 10.11 -9.20 -9.15
C GLY A 388 11.14 -9.18 -8.02
N GLN A 389 11.86 -10.27 -7.78
CA GLN A 389 12.98 -10.37 -6.82
C GLN A 389 14.30 -9.89 -7.43
N ASN A 390 14.25 -8.78 -8.18
CA ASN A 390 15.42 -8.19 -8.81
C ASN A 390 15.38 -6.67 -8.66
N THR A 391 16.54 -6.03 -8.59
CA THR A 391 16.64 -4.58 -8.31
C THR A 391 16.19 -3.70 -9.46
N MET A 392 16.27 -4.18 -10.70
CA MET A 392 15.94 -3.40 -11.91
C MET A 392 14.43 -3.34 -12.20
N ALA A 393 13.71 -4.40 -11.88
CA ALA A 393 12.28 -4.58 -12.07
C ALA A 393 11.70 -5.25 -10.82
N ALA A 394 11.84 -4.57 -9.68
CA ALA A 394 11.34 -5.04 -8.40
C ALA A 394 9.81 -5.14 -8.40
N ALA A 395 9.25 -6.03 -7.58
CA ALA A 395 7.80 -6.16 -7.44
C ALA A 395 7.14 -4.80 -7.12
N GLY A 396 6.01 -4.51 -7.78
CA GLY A 396 5.29 -3.23 -7.66
C GLY A 396 5.82 -2.08 -8.53
N THR A 397 7.02 -2.18 -9.08
CA THR A 397 7.57 -1.14 -9.97
C THR A 397 6.87 -1.08 -11.32
N ARG A 398 7.00 0.07 -12.01
CA ARG A 398 6.51 0.22 -13.40
C ARG A 398 7.27 -0.69 -14.37
N GLN A 399 8.57 -0.84 -14.15
CA GLN A 399 9.47 -1.68 -14.94
C GLN A 399 9.07 -3.15 -14.87
N TYR A 400 8.68 -3.63 -13.69
CA TYR A 400 8.19 -4.99 -13.50
C TYR A 400 6.87 -5.25 -14.22
N ARG A 401 5.90 -4.32 -14.13
CA ARG A 401 4.64 -4.41 -14.90
C ARG A 401 4.90 -4.42 -16.41
N ALA A 402 5.78 -3.55 -16.89
CA ALA A 402 6.18 -3.51 -18.29
C ALA A 402 6.87 -4.80 -18.74
N LEU A 403 7.74 -5.38 -17.90
CA LEU A 403 8.40 -6.66 -18.14
C LEU A 403 7.38 -7.79 -18.27
N LEU A 404 6.41 -7.89 -17.36
CA LEU A 404 5.35 -8.92 -17.42
C LEU A 404 4.51 -8.78 -18.70
N ARG A 405 4.11 -7.55 -19.06
CA ARG A 405 3.39 -7.29 -20.32
C ARG A 405 4.22 -7.68 -21.54
N TRP A 406 5.51 -7.34 -21.55
CA TRP A 406 6.41 -7.72 -22.65
C TRP A 406 6.56 -9.24 -22.75
N LEU A 407 6.72 -9.94 -21.63
CA LEU A 407 6.77 -11.41 -21.58
C LEU A 407 5.45 -12.07 -21.99
N MET A 408 4.29 -11.40 -21.82
CA MET A 408 3.03 -11.92 -22.38
C MET A 408 2.96 -11.77 -23.90
N LEU A 409 3.49 -10.67 -24.46
CA LEU A 409 3.47 -10.37 -25.89
C LEU A 409 4.54 -11.15 -26.68
N ASP A 410 5.69 -11.40 -26.05
CA ASP A 410 6.81 -12.18 -26.58
C ASP A 410 7.24 -13.23 -25.55
N PRO A 411 6.60 -14.42 -25.54
CA PRO A 411 6.70 -15.39 -24.47
C PRO A 411 8.08 -16.07 -24.35
N PRO A 412 8.47 -16.48 -23.13
CA PRO A 412 9.65 -17.30 -22.90
C PRO A 412 9.52 -18.68 -23.56
N THR A 413 10.64 -19.32 -23.87
CA THR A 413 10.63 -20.63 -24.57
C THR A 413 10.14 -21.78 -23.68
N ASP A 414 10.39 -21.71 -22.37
CA ASP A 414 9.97 -22.73 -21.39
C ASP A 414 8.49 -22.55 -21.00
N PRO A 415 7.62 -23.55 -21.22
CA PRO A 415 6.19 -23.46 -20.91
C PRO A 415 5.90 -23.29 -19.41
N ALA A 416 6.76 -23.77 -18.52
CA ALA A 416 6.58 -23.57 -17.07
C ALA A 416 6.80 -22.09 -16.69
N VAL A 417 7.72 -21.41 -17.38
CA VAL A 417 7.95 -19.97 -17.21
C VAL A 417 6.78 -19.16 -17.76
N GLN A 418 6.21 -19.56 -18.90
CA GLN A 418 5.01 -18.93 -19.45
C GLN A 418 3.82 -18.98 -18.47
N ASP A 419 3.65 -20.12 -17.81
CA ASP A 419 2.61 -20.33 -16.80
C ASP A 419 2.86 -19.46 -15.54
N ALA A 420 4.11 -19.34 -15.09
CA ALA A 420 4.50 -18.43 -14.02
C ALA A 420 4.25 -16.95 -14.39
N VAL A 421 4.62 -16.53 -15.60
CA VAL A 421 4.37 -15.17 -16.12
C VAL A 421 2.88 -14.88 -16.17
N SER A 422 2.05 -15.85 -16.57
CA SER A 422 0.60 -15.71 -16.65
C SER A 422 -0.03 -15.48 -15.27
N ARG A 423 0.38 -16.27 -14.26
CA ARG A 423 -0.06 -16.07 -12.87
C ARG A 423 0.41 -14.74 -12.29
N ALA A 424 1.68 -14.39 -12.50
CA ALA A 424 2.24 -13.11 -12.03
C ALA A 424 1.51 -11.92 -12.66
N SER A 425 1.23 -11.99 -13.96
CA SER A 425 0.50 -10.94 -14.70
C SER A 425 -0.91 -10.75 -14.17
N ALA A 426 -1.64 -11.84 -13.89
CA ALA A 426 -2.98 -11.79 -13.30
C ALA A 426 -3.02 -11.12 -11.92
N ARG A 427 -1.95 -11.27 -11.13
CA ARG A 427 -1.86 -10.68 -9.77
C ARG A 427 -1.38 -9.23 -9.77
N VAL A 428 -0.54 -8.84 -10.73
CA VAL A 428 0.23 -7.59 -10.67
C VAL A 428 -0.27 -6.52 -11.63
N LEU A 429 -0.74 -6.90 -12.82
CA LEU A 429 -1.20 -5.94 -13.81
C LEU A 429 -2.58 -5.40 -13.42
N SER A 430 -2.83 -4.12 -13.68
CA SER A 430 -4.19 -3.59 -13.55
C SER A 430 -5.14 -4.29 -14.53
N THR A 431 -6.42 -4.37 -14.19
CA THR A 431 -7.46 -4.99 -15.01
C THR A 431 -7.43 -4.47 -16.45
N GLN A 432 -7.27 -3.15 -16.64
CA GLN A 432 -7.21 -2.54 -17.97
C GLN A 432 -5.92 -2.91 -18.73
N GLU A 433 -4.76 -2.90 -18.08
CA GLU A 433 -3.50 -3.29 -18.73
C GLU A 433 -3.50 -4.77 -19.15
N LEU A 434 -4.03 -5.64 -18.29
CA LEU A 434 -4.14 -7.06 -18.58
C LEU A 434 -5.14 -7.32 -19.71
N TYR A 435 -6.30 -6.66 -19.69
CA TYR A 435 -7.30 -6.72 -20.76
C TYR A 435 -6.70 -6.37 -22.13
N GLU A 436 -6.03 -5.22 -22.24
CA GLU A 436 -5.43 -4.77 -23.50
C GLU A 436 -4.34 -5.75 -23.99
N THR A 437 -3.58 -6.33 -23.06
CA THR A 437 -2.55 -7.32 -23.38
C THR A 437 -3.16 -8.64 -23.86
N LEU A 438 -4.20 -9.13 -23.16
CA LEU A 438 -4.91 -10.36 -23.54
C LEU A 438 -5.60 -10.25 -24.89
N ARG A 439 -6.10 -9.06 -25.27
CA ARG A 439 -6.70 -8.84 -26.60
C ARG A 439 -5.73 -9.14 -27.75
N LEU A 440 -4.43 -8.91 -27.53
CA LEU A 440 -3.38 -9.23 -28.51
C LEU A 440 -2.90 -10.68 -28.40
N CYS A 441 -2.98 -11.29 -27.21
CA CYS A 441 -2.45 -12.63 -26.96
C CYS A 441 -3.46 -13.77 -27.18
N LEU A 442 -4.76 -13.50 -27.19
CA LEU A 442 -5.82 -14.49 -27.45
C LEU A 442 -6.11 -14.71 -28.95
N ALA A 443 -5.31 -14.12 -29.83
CA ALA A 443 -5.40 -14.36 -31.26
C ALA A 443 -5.08 -15.83 -31.61
N PRO A 444 -5.75 -16.44 -32.61
CA PRO A 444 -5.56 -17.86 -32.93
C PRO A 444 -4.13 -18.25 -33.34
N ASP A 445 -3.36 -17.30 -33.86
CA ASP A 445 -1.98 -17.45 -34.31
C ASP A 445 -0.95 -17.08 -33.23
N SER A 446 -1.41 -16.78 -32.01
CA SER A 446 -0.55 -16.40 -30.90
C SER A 446 0.24 -17.58 -30.35
N PRO A 447 1.58 -17.48 -30.23
CA PRO A 447 2.38 -18.52 -29.61
C PRO A 447 2.10 -18.64 -28.10
N ASN A 448 1.46 -17.65 -27.50
CA ASN A 448 1.11 -17.61 -26.08
C ASN A 448 -0.38 -17.90 -25.83
N LEU A 449 -1.08 -18.53 -26.78
CA LEU A 449 -2.54 -18.70 -26.68
C LEU A 449 -2.95 -19.51 -25.43
N ALA A 450 -2.28 -20.63 -25.15
CA ALA A 450 -2.65 -21.48 -24.02
C ALA A 450 -2.43 -20.81 -22.64
N PRO A 451 -1.27 -20.18 -22.36
CA PRO A 451 -1.10 -19.43 -21.12
C PRO A 451 -1.98 -18.17 -21.04
N ALA A 452 -2.21 -17.48 -22.18
CA ALA A 452 -3.14 -16.35 -22.24
C ALA A 452 -4.58 -16.74 -21.85
N ARG A 453 -5.06 -17.92 -22.26
CA ARG A 453 -6.37 -18.44 -21.82
C ARG A 453 -6.44 -18.67 -20.32
N LYS A 454 -5.40 -19.28 -19.72
CA LYS A 454 -5.33 -19.46 -18.26
C LYS A 454 -5.30 -18.11 -17.52
N CYS A 455 -4.55 -17.14 -18.05
CA CYS A 455 -4.51 -15.80 -17.49
C CYS A 455 -5.88 -15.10 -17.59
N ALA A 456 -6.58 -15.28 -18.71
CA ALA A 456 -7.93 -14.77 -18.92
C ALA A 456 -8.97 -15.42 -17.98
N SER A 457 -8.89 -16.74 -17.74
CA SER A 457 -9.76 -17.40 -16.77
C SER A 457 -9.52 -16.89 -15.35
N LEU A 458 -8.25 -16.76 -14.95
CA LEU A 458 -7.88 -16.17 -13.66
C LEU A 458 -8.38 -14.72 -13.51
N LEU A 459 -8.31 -13.92 -14.57
CA LEU A 459 -8.84 -12.54 -14.56
C LEU A 459 -10.36 -12.53 -14.36
N LEU A 460 -11.09 -13.44 -15.00
CA LEU A 460 -12.53 -13.56 -14.84
C LEU A 460 -12.92 -14.07 -13.44
N GLU A 461 -12.12 -14.95 -12.84
CA GLU A 461 -12.31 -15.48 -11.49
C GLU A 461 -11.98 -14.46 -10.39
N LEU A 462 -10.84 -13.79 -10.49
CA LEU A 462 -10.31 -12.90 -9.43
C LEU A 462 -10.85 -11.47 -9.49
N GLY A 463 -11.25 -10.99 -10.66
CA GLY A 463 -11.35 -9.57 -10.94
C GLY A 463 -12.58 -9.14 -11.72
N ALA A 464 -13.67 -9.94 -11.68
CA ALA A 464 -14.89 -9.64 -12.41
C ALA A 464 -15.34 -8.19 -12.18
N GLU A 465 -15.33 -7.68 -10.94
CA GLU A 465 -15.92 -6.38 -10.56
C GLU A 465 -15.42 -5.17 -11.37
N ASN A 466 -14.15 -5.15 -11.79
CA ASN A 466 -13.57 -4.02 -12.50
C ASN A 466 -13.69 -4.11 -14.04
N LEU A 467 -14.04 -5.28 -14.58
CA LEU A 467 -14.31 -5.43 -16.02
C LEU A 467 -15.76 -5.04 -16.31
N ASN A 468 -15.95 -4.12 -17.26
CA ASN A 468 -17.29 -3.82 -17.74
C ASN A 468 -17.87 -5.03 -18.52
N ALA A 469 -19.20 -5.10 -18.62
CA ALA A 469 -19.89 -6.24 -19.24
C ALA A 469 -19.44 -6.51 -20.69
N ARG A 470 -19.05 -5.46 -21.42
CA ARG A 470 -18.54 -5.57 -22.79
C ARG A 470 -17.15 -6.21 -22.83
N GLN A 471 -16.24 -5.84 -21.95
CA GLN A 471 -14.90 -6.43 -21.87
C GLN A 471 -14.96 -7.90 -21.46
N ARG A 472 -15.85 -8.25 -20.53
CA ARG A 472 -16.08 -9.66 -20.14
C ARG A 472 -16.56 -10.48 -21.34
N SER A 473 -17.59 -10.01 -22.06
CA SER A 473 -18.10 -10.73 -23.23
C SER A 473 -17.06 -10.84 -24.36
N GLU A 474 -16.24 -9.81 -24.56
CA GLU A 474 -15.14 -9.84 -25.55
C GLU A 474 -14.08 -10.88 -25.17
N ILE A 475 -13.64 -10.95 -23.90
CA ILE A 475 -12.68 -11.97 -23.45
C ILE A 475 -13.26 -13.38 -23.61
N THR A 476 -14.50 -13.62 -23.16
CA THR A 476 -15.14 -14.93 -23.28
C THR A 476 -15.26 -15.36 -24.74
N ALA A 477 -15.70 -14.45 -25.62
CA ALA A 477 -15.80 -14.73 -27.05
C ALA A 477 -14.44 -15.06 -27.68
N MET A 478 -13.36 -14.36 -27.29
CA MET A 478 -12.00 -14.67 -27.77
C MET A 478 -11.49 -16.02 -27.26
N MET A 479 -11.80 -16.39 -26.02
CA MET A 479 -11.48 -17.71 -25.48
C MET A 479 -12.21 -18.83 -26.24
N ASP A 480 -13.49 -18.65 -26.54
CA ASP A 480 -14.30 -19.64 -27.26
C ASP A 480 -13.92 -19.76 -28.74
N ALA A 481 -13.74 -18.63 -29.43
CA ALA A 481 -13.37 -18.61 -30.85
C ALA A 481 -12.04 -19.31 -31.12
N SER A 482 -11.13 -19.25 -30.15
CA SER A 482 -9.86 -19.92 -30.25
C SER A 482 -9.95 -21.42 -29.90
N ALA A 483 -10.95 -21.86 -29.12
CA ALA A 483 -11.16 -23.26 -28.75
C ALA A 483 -11.79 -24.10 -29.88
N ALA A 484 -12.47 -23.45 -30.82
CA ALA A 484 -13.14 -24.10 -31.96
C ALA A 484 -12.19 -24.49 -33.12
N ARG A 485 -10.89 -24.24 -33.00
CA ARG A 485 -9.85 -24.61 -33.97
C ARG A 485 -8.87 -25.58 -33.33
#